data_AF-A0AAN4YZG7-F1
#
_entry.id   AF-A0AAN4YZG7-F1
#
_cell.length_a   1.000
_cell.length_b   1.000
_cell.length_c   1.000
_cell.angle_alpha   90.00
_cell.angle_beta   90.00
_cell.angle_gamma   90.00
#
_symmetry.space_group_name_H-M   'P 1'
#
loop_
_entity.id
_entity.type
_entity.pdbx_description
1 polymer ?
#
loop_
_entity_poly.entity_id
_entity_poly.type
_entity_poly.pdbx_seq_one_letter_code
_entity_poly.pdbx_strand_id
1 'polypeptide(L)'
;LGVGVEDLIRIALSSLATVERRAVMPMLIEVMYESLVENLNGAQPPYPLDQLKLIADLIYPPCAIFFASGCITMIRNAERDPKITEDEKKERVSVMLDKVIGCLEDMVTIDARNEEHMEKLKLLD
;
A
#
# COMPACT_ATOMS: atom_id res chain seq x y z
N LEU A 1 -16.36 -1.17 -6.83
CA LEU A 1 -16.39 -0.10 -5.83
C LEU A 1 -15.24 -0.34 -4.88
N GLY A 2 -14.51 0.72 -4.50
CA GLY A 2 -13.42 0.69 -3.53
C GLY A 2 -13.51 1.90 -2.58
N VAL A 3 -12.66 1.95 -1.57
CA VAL A 3 -12.55 3.10 -0.64
C VAL A 3 -11.38 3.98 -1.09
N GLY A 4 -11.46 5.31 -0.97
CA GLY A 4 -10.40 6.21 -1.46
C GLY A 4 -8.97 5.87 -0.97
N VAL A 5 -8.85 5.32 0.24
CA VAL A 5 -7.54 4.87 0.78
C VAL A 5 -6.93 3.69 0.02
N GLU A 6 -7.75 2.85 -0.62
CA GLU A 6 -7.29 1.76 -1.47
C GLU A 6 -6.49 2.30 -2.67
N ASP A 7 -7.00 3.36 -3.30
CA ASP A 7 -6.32 4.00 -4.43
C ASP A 7 -5.06 4.73 -3.97
N LEU A 8 -5.08 5.40 -2.82
CA LEU A 8 -3.89 6.01 -2.22
C LEU A 8 -2.78 4.97 -1.99
N ILE A 9 -3.13 3.80 -1.44
CA ILE A 9 -2.18 2.69 -1.23
C ILE A 9 -1.58 2.24 -2.57
N ARG A 10 -2.41 2.03 -3.60
CA ARG A 10 -1.94 1.61 -4.93
C ARG A 10 -1.00 2.62 -5.59
N ILE A 11 -1.32 3.91 -5.46
CA ILE A 11 -0.47 5.00 -5.94
C ILE A 11 0.86 4.97 -5.20
N ALA A 12 0.85 4.87 -3.87
CA ALA A 12 2.06 4.85 -3.06
C ALA A 12 2.96 3.63 -3.36
N LEU A 13 2.38 2.44 -3.52
CA LEU A 13 3.10 1.23 -3.92
C LEU A 13 3.82 1.41 -5.26
N SER A 14 3.14 2.04 -6.22
CA SER A 14 3.68 2.27 -7.56
C SER A 14 4.77 3.35 -7.56
N SER A 15 4.55 4.46 -6.85
CA SER A 15 5.33 5.68 -7.01
C SER A 15 6.48 5.85 -6.00
N LEU A 16 6.43 5.19 -4.84
CA LEU A 16 7.41 5.40 -3.76
C LEU A 16 8.33 4.20 -3.56
N ALA A 17 9.55 4.45 -3.09
CA ALA A 17 10.38 3.38 -2.55
C ALA A 17 9.78 2.83 -1.25
N THR A 18 10.16 1.63 -0.85
CA THR A 18 9.63 0.97 0.37
C THR A 18 9.84 1.82 1.62
N VAL A 19 11.04 2.36 1.82
CA VAL A 19 11.37 3.18 3.00
C VAL A 19 10.56 4.47 3.03
N GLU A 20 10.43 5.13 1.88
CA GLU A 20 9.66 6.39 1.76
C GLU A 20 8.18 6.13 2.03
N ARG A 21 7.60 5.07 1.45
CA ARG A 21 6.21 4.67 1.68
C ARG A 21 5.93 4.51 3.17
N ARG A 22 6.77 3.78 3.89
CA ARG A 22 6.63 3.56 5.35
C ARG A 22 6.64 4.88 6.13
N ALA A 23 7.47 5.84 5.71
CA ALA A 23 7.61 7.14 6.38
C ALA A 23 6.42 8.08 6.13
N VAL A 24 5.85 8.09 4.92
CA VAL A 24 4.88 9.12 4.52
C VAL A 24 3.42 8.68 4.56
N MET A 25 3.14 7.37 4.51
CA MET A 25 1.76 6.87 4.42
C MET A 25 0.82 7.36 5.52
N PRO A 26 1.21 7.41 6.82
CA PRO A 26 0.34 7.94 7.86
C PRO A 26 -0.10 9.38 7.59
N MET A 27 0.83 10.24 7.17
CA MET A 27 0.55 11.64 6.82
C MET A 27 -0.32 11.74 5.56
N LEU A 28 -0.07 10.92 4.53
CA LEU A 28 -0.87 10.96 3.30
C LEU A 28 -2.34 10.59 3.54
N ILE A 29 -2.61 9.65 4.46
CA ILE A 29 -3.99 9.29 4.85
C ILE A 29 -4.68 10.48 5.51
N GLU A 30 -3.98 11.23 6.36
CA GLU A 30 -4.50 12.43 7.02
C GLU A 30 -4.82 13.52 6.00
N VAL A 31 -3.88 13.83 5.10
CA VAL A 31 -4.09 14.82 4.03
C VAL A 31 -5.28 14.45 3.13
N MET A 32 -5.42 13.17 2.77
CA MET A 32 -6.54 12.69 1.99
C MET A 32 -7.88 12.86 2.74
N TYR A 33 -7.89 12.59 4.04
CA TYR A 33 -9.08 12.76 4.89
C TYR A 33 -9.46 14.22 5.05
N GLU A 34 -8.50 15.10 5.33
CA GLU A 34 -8.73 16.55 5.43
C GLU A 34 -9.32 17.11 4.14
N SER A 35 -8.75 16.71 3.00
CA SER A 35 -9.27 17.07 1.68
C SER A 35 -10.69 16.55 1.46
N LEU A 36 -11.01 15.33 1.91
CA LEU A 36 -12.37 14.80 1.85
C LEU A 36 -13.34 15.66 2.66
N VAL A 37 -12.99 15.98 3.91
CA VAL A 37 -13.84 16.77 4.81
C VAL A 37 -14.09 18.18 4.25
N GLU A 38 -13.06 18.84 3.73
CA GLU A 38 -13.20 20.15 3.09
C GLU A 38 -14.19 20.11 1.92
N ASN A 39 -14.09 19.08 1.07
CA ASN A 39 -14.94 18.93 -0.11
C ASN A 39 -16.39 18.51 0.20
N LEU A 40 -16.66 18.04 1.41
CA LEU A 40 -18.02 17.66 1.82
C LEU A 40 -18.94 18.85 2.14
N ASN A 41 -18.41 20.09 2.17
CA ASN A 41 -19.20 21.32 2.38
C ASN A 41 -20.15 21.24 3.60
N GLY A 42 -19.66 20.68 4.71
CA GLY A 42 -20.41 20.53 5.96
C GLY A 42 -21.24 19.25 6.07
N ALA A 43 -21.26 18.39 5.05
CA ALA A 43 -21.76 17.03 5.19
C ALA A 43 -20.82 16.17 6.06
N GLN A 44 -21.38 15.16 6.72
CA GLN A 44 -20.60 14.24 7.56
C GLN A 44 -19.79 13.27 6.68
N PRO A 45 -18.51 13.02 7.01
CA PRO A 45 -17.72 12.02 6.32
C PRO A 45 -18.27 10.61 6.58
N PRO A 46 -18.10 9.68 5.62
CA PRO A 46 -18.60 8.31 5.76
C PRO A 46 -17.94 7.53 6.90
N TYR A 47 -16.70 7.88 7.24
CA TYR A 47 -15.92 7.28 8.32
C TYR A 47 -15.12 8.37 9.03
N PRO A 48 -14.90 8.28 10.36
CA PRO A 48 -13.90 9.09 11.05
C PRO A 48 -12.47 8.68 10.63
N LEU A 49 -11.51 9.58 10.82
CA LEU A 49 -10.10 9.38 10.45
C LEU A 49 -9.51 8.08 11.02
N ASP A 50 -9.78 7.75 12.29
CA ASP A 50 -9.22 6.55 12.92
C ASP A 50 -9.75 5.26 12.29
N GLN A 51 -11.03 5.27 11.89
CA GLN A 51 -11.61 4.15 11.15
C GLN A 51 -11.01 4.05 9.74
N LEU A 52 -10.72 5.17 9.09
CA LEU A 52 -10.05 5.18 7.79
C LEU A 52 -8.62 4.62 7.87
N LYS A 53 -7.87 4.94 8.93
CA LYS A 53 -6.54 4.37 9.20
C LYS A 53 -6.63 2.85 9.40
N LEU A 54 -7.61 2.38 10.17
CA LEU A 54 -7.86 0.94 10.33
C LEU A 54 -8.21 0.26 9.00
N ILE A 55 -9.07 0.87 8.18
CA ILE A 55 -9.42 0.36 6.85
C ILE A 55 -8.17 0.29 5.96
N ALA A 56 -7.28 1.28 6.03
CA ALA A 56 -6.02 1.29 5.28
C ALA A 56 -5.17 0.05 5.61
N ASP A 57 -5.05 -0.26 6.91
CA ASP A 57 -4.30 -1.42 7.39
C ASP A 57 -4.93 -2.74 6.93
N LEU A 58 -6.26 -2.86 6.94
CA LEU A 58 -6.98 -4.04 6.48
C LEU A 58 -6.87 -4.27 4.97
N ILE A 59 -6.88 -3.18 4.18
CA ILE A 59 -6.85 -3.24 2.71
C ILE A 59 -5.41 -3.31 2.16
N TYR A 60 -4.40 -2.95 2.95
CA TYR A 60 -3.02 -2.96 2.47
C TYR A 60 -2.56 -4.33 1.96
N PRO A 61 -2.76 -5.46 2.67
CA PRO A 61 -2.28 -6.76 2.19
C PRO A 61 -2.81 -7.18 0.81
N PRO A 62 -4.12 -7.11 0.50
CA PRO A 62 -4.58 -7.44 -0.85
C PRO A 62 -4.05 -6.48 -1.92
N CYS A 63 -3.89 -5.18 -1.61
CA CYS A 63 -3.25 -4.22 -2.52
C CYS A 63 -1.78 -4.57 -2.79
N ALA A 64 -1.03 -4.92 -1.73
CA ALA A 64 0.37 -5.28 -1.80
C ALA A 64 0.58 -6.58 -2.59
N ILE A 65 -0.24 -7.61 -2.38
CA ILE A 65 -0.21 -8.86 -3.16
C ILE A 65 -0.43 -8.59 -4.65
N PHE A 66 -1.48 -7.82 -4.97
CA PHE A 66 -1.78 -7.49 -6.36
C PHE A 66 -0.61 -6.76 -7.02
N PHE A 67 -0.07 -5.74 -6.35
CA PHE A 67 1.07 -4.98 -6.84
C PHE A 67 2.33 -5.84 -7.00
N ALA A 68 2.68 -6.66 -6.01
CA ALA A 68 3.84 -7.54 -6.04
C ALA A 68 3.77 -8.53 -7.21
N SER A 69 2.57 -9.06 -7.52
CA SER A 69 2.37 -9.94 -8.69
C SER A 69 2.65 -9.22 -10.02
N GLY A 70 2.29 -7.94 -10.11
CA GLY A 70 2.62 -7.06 -11.23
C GLY A 70 4.13 -6.85 -11.36
N CYS A 71 4.81 -6.55 -10.26
CA CYS A 71 6.27 -6.42 -10.23
C CYS A 71 6.98 -7.70 -10.69
N ILE A 72 6.57 -8.88 -10.22
CA ILE A 72 7.13 -10.16 -10.66
C ILE A 72 6.94 -10.37 -12.17
N THR A 73 5.78 -9.99 -12.70
CA THR A 73 5.52 -10.05 -14.14
C THR A 73 6.43 -9.10 -14.91
N MET A 74 6.61 -7.87 -14.44
CA MET A 74 7.52 -6.89 -15.05
C MET A 74 8.98 -7.35 -15.01
N ILE A 75 9.44 -7.96 -13.92
CA ILE A 75 10.77 -8.58 -13.80
C ILE A 75 10.97 -9.61 -14.91
N ARG A 76 10.05 -10.58 -15.02
CA ARG A 76 10.14 -11.64 -16.04
C ARG A 76 10.13 -11.10 -17.46
N ASN A 77 9.38 -10.02 -17.71
CA ASN A 77 9.34 -9.38 -19.02
C ASN A 77 10.65 -8.65 -19.33
N ALA A 78 11.23 -7.93 -18.36
CA ALA A 78 12.50 -7.24 -18.53
C ALA A 78 13.66 -8.21 -18.81
N GLU A 79 13.72 -9.35 -18.10
CA GLU A 79 14.75 -10.37 -18.32
C GLU A 79 14.74 -10.93 -19.75
N ARG A 80 13.53 -11.06 -20.32
CA ARG A 80 13.29 -11.64 -21.65
C ARG A 80 13.36 -10.63 -22.79
N ASP A 81 13.41 -9.33 -22.50
CA ASP A 81 13.43 -8.30 -23.54
C ASP A 81 14.84 -8.22 -24.17
N PRO A 82 15.00 -8.54 -25.47
CA PRO A 82 16.29 -8.47 -26.14
C PRO A 82 16.73 -7.02 -26.41
N LYS A 83 15.87 -6.02 -26.23
CA LYS A 83 16.17 -4.61 -26.50
C LYS A 83 16.80 -3.89 -25.31
N ILE A 84 16.76 -4.50 -24.12
CA ILE A 84 17.27 -3.91 -22.88
C ILE A 84 18.66 -4.45 -22.61
N THR A 85 19.58 -3.57 -22.22
CA THR A 85 20.95 -3.97 -21.85
C THR A 85 20.96 -4.79 -20.55
N GLU A 86 21.98 -5.63 -20.35
CA GLU A 86 22.06 -6.45 -19.12
C GLU A 86 22.18 -5.61 -17.85
N ASP A 87 22.84 -4.45 -17.92
CA ASP A 87 22.95 -3.55 -16.77
C ASP A 87 21.60 -2.89 -16.44
N GLU A 88 20.86 -2.45 -17.45
CA GLU A 88 19.52 -1.89 -17.28
C GLU A 88 18.52 -2.95 -16.77
N LYS A 89 18.66 -4.22 -17.21
CA LYS A 89 17.87 -5.34 -16.65
C LYS A 89 18.15 -5.49 -15.16
N LYS A 90 19.42 -5.55 -14.75
CA LYS A 90 19.79 -5.69 -13.33
C LYS A 90 19.23 -4.56 -12.49
N GLU A 91 19.31 -3.31 -12.97
CA GLU A 91 18.76 -2.15 -12.27
C GLU A 91 17.25 -2.26 -12.10
N ARG A 92 16.50 -2.52 -13.19
CA ARG A 92 15.04 -2.68 -13.14
C ARG A 92 14.61 -3.83 -12.22
N VAL A 93 15.30 -4.97 -12.30
CA VAL A 93 15.03 -6.12 -11.44
C VAL A 93 15.31 -5.77 -9.98
N SER A 94 16.42 -5.09 -9.68
CA SER A 94 16.75 -4.66 -8.32
C SER A 94 15.68 -3.77 -7.73
N VAL A 95 15.21 -2.75 -8.47
CA VAL A 95 14.15 -1.83 -8.01
C VAL A 95 12.83 -2.56 -7.76
N MET A 96 12.43 -3.42 -8.70
CA MET A 96 11.18 -4.17 -8.58
C MET A 96 11.24 -5.21 -7.44
N LEU A 97 12.39 -5.85 -7.25
CA LEU A 97 12.59 -6.84 -6.19
C LEU A 97 12.56 -6.19 -4.81
N ASP A 98 13.20 -5.02 -4.63
CA ASP A 98 13.12 -4.25 -3.38
C ASP A 98 11.67 -3.89 -3.02
N LYS A 99 10.88 -3.46 -4.02
CA LYS A 99 9.45 -3.20 -3.84
C LYS A 99 8.67 -4.45 -3.46
N VAL A 100 8.92 -5.61 -4.09
CA VAL A 100 8.26 -6.89 -3.76
C VAL A 100 8.60 -7.31 -2.34
N ILE A 101 9.87 -7.28 -1.95
CA ILE A 101 10.32 -7.63 -0.60
C ILE A 101 9.63 -6.72 0.42
N GLY A 102 9.68 -5.41 0.20
CA GLY A 102 9.02 -4.44 1.08
C GLY A 102 7.52 -4.67 1.24
N CYS A 103 6.82 -5.05 0.16
CA CYS A 103 5.40 -5.41 0.23
C CYS A 103 5.17 -6.61 1.15
N LEU A 104 5.97 -7.68 1.00
CA LEU A 104 5.84 -8.90 1.80
C LEU A 104 6.17 -8.67 3.27
N GLU A 105 7.21 -7.89 3.56
CA GLU A 105 7.55 -7.48 4.94
C GLU A 105 6.44 -6.65 5.60
N ASP A 106 5.89 -5.69 4.86
CA ASP A 106 4.81 -4.83 5.37
C ASP A 106 3.55 -5.65 5.62
N MET A 107 3.24 -6.61 4.76
CA MET A 107 2.12 -7.52 4.96
C MET A 107 2.24 -8.31 6.25
N VAL A 108 3.42 -8.91 6.52
CA VAL A 108 3.64 -9.66 7.78
C VAL A 108 3.52 -8.76 8.99
N THR A 109 4.06 -7.54 8.91
CA THR A 109 3.98 -6.55 10.00
C THR A 109 2.53 -6.14 10.27
N ILE A 110 1.76 -5.91 9.21
CA ILE A 110 0.36 -5.50 9.29
C ILE A 110 -0.53 -6.64 9.74
N ASP A 111 -0.26 -7.87 9.30
CA ASP A 111 -0.98 -9.08 9.73
C ASP A 111 -0.83 -9.28 11.24
N ALA A 112 0.40 -9.20 11.77
CA ALA A 112 0.66 -9.27 13.20
C ALA A 112 -0.12 -8.19 13.99
N ARG A 113 -0.16 -6.94 13.49
CA ARG A 113 -0.94 -5.86 14.11
C ARG A 113 -2.45 -6.09 13.98
N ASN A 114 -2.91 -6.67 12.88
CA ASN A 114 -4.32 -7.00 12.68
C ASN A 114 -4.76 -8.13 13.62
N GLU A 115 -3.92 -9.11 13.91
CA GLU A 115 -4.19 -10.11 14.94
C GLU A 115 -4.41 -9.45 16.31
N GLU A 116 -3.55 -8.50 16.70
CA GLU A 116 -3.74 -7.72 17.95
C GLU A 116 -5.05 -6.93 17.95
N HIS A 117 -5.42 -6.32 16.81
CA HIS A 117 -6.69 -5.60 16.69
C HIS A 117 -7.89 -6.54 16.80
N MET A 118 -7.81 -7.72 16.17
CA MET A 118 -8.86 -8.74 16.24
C MET A 118 -9.03 -9.31 17.65
N GLU A 119 -7.95 -9.48 18.40
CA GLU A 119 -8.02 -9.85 19.83
C GLU A 119 -8.71 -8.76 20.66
N LYS A 120 -8.36 -7.48 20.44
CA LYS A 120 -9.02 -6.35 21.12
C LYS A 120 -10.50 -6.23 20.77
N LEU A 121 -10.89 -6.55 19.54
CA LEU A 121 -12.29 -6.57 19.10
C LEU A 121 -13.07 -7.74 19.69
N LYS A 122 -12.44 -8.90 19.92
CA LYS A 122 -13.05 -10.07 20.58
C LYS A 122 -13.21 -9.92 22.10
N LEU A 123 -12.46 -9.01 22.73
CA LEU A 123 -12.60 -8.66 24.15
C LEU A 123 -13.73 -7.65 24.41
N LEU A 124 -14.47 -7.25 23.36
CA LEU A 124 -15.64 -6.37 23.44
C LEU A 124 -16.98 -7.10 23.31
N ASP A 125 -16.97 -8.44 23.33
CA ASP A 125 -18.16 -9.30 23.50
C ASP A 125 -18.39 -9.67 25.00
#